data_AF-A0A6L9J618-F1
#
_entry.id   AF-A0A6L9J618-F1
#
_cell.length_a   1.000
_cell.length_b   1.000
_cell.length_c   1.000
_cell.angle_alpha   90.00
_cell.angle_beta   90.00
_cell.angle_gamma   90.00
#
_symmetry.space_group_name_H-M   'P 1'
#
loop_
_entity.id
_entity.type
_entity.pdbx_description
1 polymer ?
#
loop_
_entity_poly.entity_id
_entity_poly.type
_entity_poly.pdbx_seq_one_letter_code
_entity_poly.pdbx_strand_id
1 'polypeptide(L)'
;MARRSVIVCGCIVILVLSMMIWPPPPSVEAGGDVPPWMYSVEMDGEGYTVLRTDLDTGQTVPIATIPRVGTVPLNEIVSPGEIEAAREYFDEFGDWYTLGGRFPPMDEDRFLSGMPDVILRVASPSPDNELVALALRYENCARPPGTGCHCFGATEVILLSGRTGAQTKIWSIDYSSTDFFSESAWVRETYIDDIQWIAGQRAVAVEISFDGIRRNAANRSVVVIPFLDERPAFRIGDGYFWGASRTEYKIATIQRVPNSPELLATITFNPITRETSEITYSLDTYRASPHIG
;
A
#
# COMPACT_ATOMS: atom_id res chain seq x y z
N MET A 1 56.83 3.50 28.86
CA MET A 1 56.18 4.32 27.81
C MET A 1 55.22 3.42 27.04
N ALA A 2 53.91 3.51 27.32
CA ALA A 2 52.89 2.75 26.62
C ALA A 2 52.05 3.72 25.77
N ARG A 3 52.06 3.55 24.45
CA ARG A 3 51.22 4.31 23.51
C ARG A 3 49.79 3.82 23.65
N ARG A 4 48.86 4.70 24.03
CA ARG A 4 47.41 4.47 23.92
C ARG A 4 46.97 4.88 22.52
N SER A 5 46.52 3.92 21.73
CA SER A 5 45.80 4.17 20.48
C SER A 5 44.34 4.42 20.80
N VAL A 6 43.84 5.61 20.45
CA VAL A 6 42.42 5.94 20.49
C VAL A 6 41.80 5.44 19.19
N ILE A 7 40.92 4.45 19.27
CA ILE A 7 40.09 4.01 18.14
C ILE A 7 38.80 4.81 18.23
N VAL A 8 38.64 5.79 17.34
CA VAL A 8 37.37 6.50 17.13
C VAL A 8 36.51 5.61 16.23
N CYS A 9 35.51 4.93 16.82
CA CYS A 9 34.46 4.27 16.07
C CYS A 9 33.54 5.34 15.46
N GLY A 10 33.82 5.73 14.22
CA GLY A 10 32.89 6.51 13.42
C GLY A 10 31.75 5.61 12.95
N CYS A 11 30.56 5.78 13.51
CA CYS A 11 29.34 5.22 12.93
C CYS A 11 29.08 5.94 11.60
N ILE A 12 29.42 5.28 10.49
CA ILE A 12 28.97 5.69 9.15
C ILE A 12 27.49 5.30 9.05
N VAL A 13 26.60 6.29 9.13
CA VAL A 13 25.19 6.13 8.75
C VAL A 13 25.16 6.01 7.24
N ILE A 14 25.12 4.77 6.73
CA ILE A 14 24.84 4.50 5.32
C ILE A 14 23.33 4.70 5.13
N LEU A 15 22.95 5.91 4.71
CA LEU A 15 21.66 6.18 4.09
C LEU A 15 21.62 5.42 2.75
N VAL A 16 21.12 4.19 2.77
CA VAL A 16 20.80 3.45 1.55
C VAL A 16 19.53 4.08 0.98
N LEU A 17 19.68 5.17 0.23
CA LEU A 17 18.64 5.67 -0.66
C LEU A 17 18.43 4.61 -1.75
N SER A 18 17.48 3.71 -1.51
CA SER A 18 16.99 2.78 -2.52
C SER A 18 16.05 3.55 -3.45
N MET A 19 16.58 4.52 -4.19
CA MET A 19 15.87 5.04 -5.35
C MET A 19 15.86 3.91 -6.37
N MET A 20 14.72 3.22 -6.50
CA MET A 20 14.42 2.51 -7.73
C MET A 20 14.33 3.60 -8.81
N ILE A 21 15.44 3.86 -9.49
CA ILE A 21 15.47 4.68 -10.70
C ILE A 21 14.79 3.83 -11.77
N TRP A 22 13.46 3.91 -11.84
CA TRP A 22 12.77 3.51 -13.05
C TRP A 22 13.29 4.39 -14.19
N PRO A 23 13.56 3.82 -15.39
CA PRO A 23 13.90 4.65 -16.53
C PRO A 23 12.80 5.70 -16.71
N PRO A 24 13.15 6.98 -16.96
CA PRO A 24 12.14 7.98 -17.24
C PRO A 24 11.30 7.47 -18.41
N PRO A 25 9.95 7.41 -18.29
CA PRO A 25 9.12 7.02 -19.41
C PRO A 25 9.42 7.93 -20.61
N PRO A 26 9.28 7.42 -21.84
CA PRO A 26 9.53 8.21 -23.04
C PRO A 26 8.81 9.55 -22.91
N SER A 27 9.56 10.63 -23.12
CA SER A 27 9.11 12.00 -22.97
C SER A 27 7.84 12.20 -23.77
N VAL A 28 6.70 12.19 -23.07
CA VAL A 28 5.46 12.72 -23.61
C VAL A 28 5.74 14.20 -23.81
N GLU A 29 5.54 14.69 -25.03
CA GLU A 29 5.29 16.11 -25.25
C GLU A 29 4.02 16.45 -24.46
N ALA A 30 4.17 16.73 -23.17
CA ALA A 30 3.13 17.22 -22.30
C ALA A 30 2.81 18.63 -22.80
N GLY A 31 1.86 18.73 -23.74
CA GLY A 31 1.27 19.98 -24.20
C GLY A 31 0.35 20.62 -23.15
N GLY A 32 0.61 20.41 -21.87
CA GLY A 32 -0.02 21.07 -20.74
C GLY A 32 1.09 21.44 -19.76
N ASP A 33 1.02 22.67 -19.23
CA ASP A 33 1.97 23.17 -18.23
C ASP A 33 2.17 22.10 -17.14
N VAL A 34 3.38 21.56 -17.05
CA VAL A 34 3.74 20.66 -15.95
C VAL A 34 3.50 21.46 -14.68
N PRO A 35 2.59 21.02 -13.78
CA PRO A 35 2.32 21.78 -12.57
C PRO A 35 3.63 21.96 -11.81
N PRO A 36 3.94 23.16 -11.28
CA PRO A 36 5.23 23.48 -10.67
C PRO A 36 5.34 22.87 -9.27
N TRP A 37 4.80 21.67 -9.02
CA TRP A 37 4.73 21.07 -7.70
C TRP A 37 5.32 19.66 -7.70
N MET A 38 6.05 19.35 -6.63
CA MET A 38 6.48 18.02 -6.27
C MET A 38 5.99 17.69 -4.87
N TYR A 39 5.65 16.43 -4.63
CA TYR A 39 5.26 15.95 -3.31
C TYR A 39 6.37 15.10 -2.69
N SER A 40 6.54 15.26 -1.38
CA SER A 40 7.42 14.41 -0.58
C SER A 40 6.75 14.07 0.76
N VAL A 41 7.26 13.05 1.42
CA VAL A 41 6.78 12.64 2.74
C VAL A 41 7.96 12.66 3.69
N GLU A 42 7.87 13.50 4.72
CA GLU A 42 8.78 13.47 5.85
C GLU A 42 8.18 12.61 6.96
N MET A 43 9.05 11.89 7.66
CA MET A 43 8.66 10.98 8.73
C MET A 43 9.46 11.34 9.97
N ASP A 44 8.76 11.60 11.07
CA ASP A 44 9.37 11.82 12.38
C ASP A 44 8.86 10.76 13.38
N GLY A 45 9.17 10.96 14.66
CA GLY A 45 8.73 10.04 15.73
C GLY A 45 7.23 10.06 15.99
N GLU A 46 6.54 11.14 15.62
CA GLU A 46 5.14 11.40 15.95
C GLU A 46 4.20 11.15 14.76
N GLY A 47 4.68 11.23 13.53
CA GLY A 47 3.83 11.17 12.35
C GLY A 47 4.54 11.14 10.99
N TYR A 48 3.72 11.32 9.97
CA TYR A 48 4.10 11.56 8.58
C TYR A 48 3.60 12.94 8.18
N THR A 49 4.48 13.77 7.65
CA THR A 49 4.12 15.08 7.09
C THR A 49 4.25 15.03 5.59
N VAL A 50 3.13 15.20 4.89
CA VAL A 50 3.10 15.33 3.43
C VAL A 50 3.42 16.78 3.09
N LEU A 51 4.50 16.94 2.34
CA LEU A 51 5.01 18.23 1.90
C LEU A 51 4.71 18.42 0.42
N ARG A 52 4.48 19.68 0.05
CA ARG A 52 4.40 20.14 -1.33
C ARG A 52 5.49 21.18 -1.57
N THR A 53 6.33 20.94 -2.56
CA THR A 53 7.42 21.81 -2.96
C THR A 53 7.09 22.47 -4.29
N ASP A 54 7.10 23.79 -4.31
CA ASP A 54 7.09 24.60 -5.53
C ASP A 54 8.43 24.44 -6.25
N LEU A 55 8.41 24.01 -7.50
CA LEU A 55 9.61 23.77 -8.32
C LEU A 55 10.19 25.05 -8.91
N ASP A 56 9.40 26.12 -9.03
CA ASP A 56 9.85 27.41 -9.54
C ASP A 56 10.51 28.23 -8.43
N THR A 57 9.89 28.24 -7.23
CA THR A 57 10.38 29.03 -6.09
C THR A 57 11.23 28.24 -5.12
N GLY A 58 11.20 26.90 -5.18
CA GLY A 58 11.82 26.00 -4.20
C GLY A 58 11.12 25.99 -2.83
N GLN A 59 10.02 26.73 -2.67
CA GLN A 59 9.31 26.84 -1.41
C GLN A 59 8.62 25.51 -1.08
N THR A 60 8.87 24.99 0.12
CA THR A 60 8.21 23.77 0.61
C THR A 60 7.23 24.12 1.71
N VAL A 61 6.01 23.58 1.61
CA VAL A 61 4.94 23.78 2.59
C VAL A 61 4.32 22.45 3.00
N PRO A 62 4.00 22.24 4.30
CA PRO A 62 3.24 21.09 4.74
C PRO A 62 1.78 21.23 4.30
N ILE A 63 1.22 20.16 3.75
CA ILE A 63 -0.19 20.10 3.33
C ILE A 63 -1.03 19.18 4.22
N ALA A 64 -0.42 18.17 4.84
CA ALA A 64 -1.09 17.28 5.77
C ALA A 64 -0.10 16.67 6.76
N THR A 65 -0.56 16.41 7.98
CA THR A 65 0.16 15.61 8.97
C THR A 65 -0.73 14.45 9.41
N ILE A 66 -0.17 13.26 9.39
CA ILE A 66 -0.82 12.00 9.73
C ILE A 66 -0.12 11.48 10.98
N PRO A 67 -0.78 11.48 12.15
CA PRO A 67 -0.17 10.96 13.38
C PRO A 67 0.09 9.46 13.25
N ARG A 68 1.16 8.97 13.88
CA ARG A 68 1.49 7.54 13.98
C ARG A 68 0.57 6.78 14.94
N VAL A 69 -0.24 7.49 15.71
CA VAL A 69 -1.24 6.91 16.60
C VAL A 69 -2.62 7.35 16.12
N GLY A 70 -3.51 6.40 15.98
CA GLY A 70 -4.90 6.63 15.56
C GLY A 70 -5.62 7.54 16.54
N THR A 71 -6.60 8.27 16.02
CA THR A 71 -7.45 9.17 16.83
C THR A 71 -8.72 8.50 17.31
N VAL A 72 -9.02 7.31 16.80
CA VAL A 72 -10.16 6.48 17.18
C VAL A 72 -9.67 5.06 17.51
N PRO A 73 -10.33 4.37 18.45
CA PRO A 73 -10.03 2.98 18.79
C PRO A 73 -10.09 2.04 17.58
N LEU A 74 -9.30 0.96 17.61
CA LEU A 74 -9.22 0.00 16.51
C LEU A 74 -10.60 -0.60 16.16
N ASN A 75 -11.40 -0.96 17.17
CA ASN A 75 -12.74 -1.53 17.00
C ASN A 75 -13.77 -0.60 16.34
N GLU A 76 -13.47 0.71 16.22
CA GLU A 76 -14.30 1.66 15.47
C GLU A 76 -13.89 1.74 13.98
N ILE A 77 -12.72 1.20 13.62
CA ILE A 77 -12.17 1.24 12.26
C ILE A 77 -12.39 -0.10 11.54
N VAL A 78 -12.16 -1.20 12.25
CA VAL A 78 -12.19 -2.55 11.65
C VAL A 78 -13.60 -3.12 11.53
N SER A 79 -13.79 -4.08 10.63
CA SER A 79 -15.07 -4.77 10.48
C SER A 79 -15.35 -5.72 11.66
N PRO A 80 -16.63 -6.09 11.88
CA PRO A 80 -16.99 -7.09 12.89
C PRO A 80 -16.26 -8.44 12.72
N GLY A 81 -15.98 -8.85 11.47
CA GLY A 81 -15.25 -10.08 11.20
C GLY A 81 -13.78 -10.02 11.64
N GLU A 82 -13.13 -8.87 11.51
CA GLU A 82 -11.77 -8.67 12.04
C GLU A 82 -11.74 -8.69 13.58
N ILE A 83 -12.79 -8.15 14.22
CA ILE A 83 -12.96 -8.24 15.67
C ILE A 83 -13.09 -9.70 16.10
N GLU A 84 -13.94 -10.48 15.43
CA GLU A 84 -14.11 -11.91 15.71
C GLU A 84 -12.82 -12.70 15.50
N ALA A 85 -12.08 -12.44 14.42
CA ALA A 85 -10.78 -13.07 14.18
C ALA A 85 -9.74 -12.72 15.25
N ALA A 86 -9.72 -11.46 15.72
CA ALA A 86 -8.87 -11.06 16.84
C ALA A 86 -9.26 -11.79 18.13
N ARG A 87 -10.56 -11.95 18.40
CA ARG A 87 -11.06 -12.71 19.56
C ARG A 87 -10.63 -14.16 19.54
N GLU A 88 -10.86 -14.85 18.43
CA GLU A 88 -10.45 -16.25 18.26
C GLU A 88 -8.94 -16.42 18.47
N TYR A 89 -8.15 -15.46 17.99
CA TYR A 89 -6.71 -15.43 18.23
C TYR A 89 -6.37 -15.25 19.72
N PHE A 90 -7.04 -14.36 20.45
CA PHE A 90 -6.82 -14.21 21.89
C PHE A 90 -7.37 -15.39 22.70
N ASP A 91 -8.41 -16.09 22.25
CA ASP A 91 -8.87 -17.33 22.90
C ASP A 91 -7.86 -18.47 22.71
N GLU A 92 -7.24 -18.58 21.53
CA GLU A 92 -6.22 -19.60 21.24
C GLU A 92 -4.89 -19.32 21.96
N PHE A 93 -4.47 -18.06 22.01
CA PHE A 93 -3.15 -17.66 22.51
C PHE A 93 -3.17 -16.90 23.85
N GLY A 94 -4.35 -16.65 24.43
CA GLY A 94 -4.55 -15.81 25.62
C GLY A 94 -3.77 -16.26 26.86
N ASP A 95 -3.68 -17.56 27.07
CA ASP A 95 -2.90 -18.15 28.16
C ASP A 95 -1.39 -17.83 28.07
N TRP A 96 -0.87 -17.57 26.86
CA TRP A 96 0.54 -17.19 26.68
C TRP A 96 0.82 -15.76 27.15
N TYR A 97 -0.18 -14.88 27.08
CA TYR A 97 -0.07 -13.50 27.58
C TYR A 97 -0.09 -13.44 29.11
N THR A 98 -0.63 -14.45 29.79
CA THR A 98 -0.61 -14.55 31.25
C THR A 98 0.64 -15.25 31.80
N LEU A 99 1.34 -16.08 31.00
CA LEU A 99 2.35 -17.02 31.50
C LEU A 99 3.84 -16.73 31.19
N GLY A 100 4.24 -15.74 30.38
CA GLY A 100 5.68 -15.68 30.04
C GLY A 100 6.32 -14.50 29.28
N GLY A 101 5.91 -13.24 29.44
CA GLY A 101 6.47 -12.11 28.67
C GLY A 101 7.04 -10.94 29.49
N ARG A 102 8.05 -10.25 28.93
CA ARG A 102 8.51 -8.90 29.37
C ARG A 102 7.51 -7.78 29.02
N PHE A 103 6.40 -8.13 28.37
CA PHE A 103 5.35 -7.20 27.97
C PHE A 103 4.17 -7.38 28.93
N PRO A 104 3.50 -6.29 29.36
CA PRO A 104 2.31 -6.40 30.17
C PRO A 104 1.28 -7.29 29.46
N PRO A 105 0.52 -8.12 30.20
CA PRO A 105 -0.57 -8.89 29.62
C PRO A 105 -1.46 -7.93 28.84
N MET A 106 -1.60 -8.21 27.56
CA MET A 106 -2.49 -7.48 26.67
C MET A 106 -3.78 -8.28 26.69
N ASP A 107 -4.78 -7.79 27.43
CA ASP A 107 -6.12 -8.35 27.35
C ASP A 107 -6.78 -7.91 26.03
N GLU A 108 -7.70 -8.73 25.55
CA GLU A 108 -8.44 -8.51 24.30
C GLU A 108 -9.09 -7.12 24.26
N ASP A 109 -9.71 -6.71 25.37
CA ASP A 109 -10.39 -5.43 25.49
C ASP A 109 -9.43 -4.27 25.24
N ARG A 110 -8.25 -4.27 25.87
CA ARG A 110 -7.24 -3.22 25.65
C ARG A 110 -6.64 -3.25 24.26
N PHE A 111 -6.56 -4.42 23.62
CA PHE A 111 -6.10 -4.52 22.24
C PHE A 111 -7.11 -3.91 21.26
N LEU A 112 -8.40 -4.24 21.40
CA LEU A 112 -9.46 -3.75 20.51
C LEU A 112 -9.86 -2.30 20.79
N SER A 113 -9.86 -1.89 22.07
CA SER A 113 -10.17 -0.52 22.48
C SER A 113 -8.95 0.41 22.46
N GLY A 114 -7.77 -0.12 22.13
CA GLY A 114 -6.53 0.64 22.02
C GLY A 114 -6.51 1.50 20.77
N MET A 115 -5.81 2.63 20.84
CA MET A 115 -5.53 3.44 19.65
C MET A 115 -4.54 2.69 18.75
N PRO A 116 -4.86 2.47 17.46
CA PRO A 116 -3.98 1.74 16.57
C PRO A 116 -2.74 2.53 16.20
N ASP A 117 -1.66 1.82 15.87
CA ASP A 117 -0.56 2.40 15.12
C ASP A 117 -1.02 2.70 13.68
N VAL A 118 -0.57 3.84 13.15
CA VAL A 118 -0.86 4.28 11.78
C VAL A 118 0.41 4.22 10.97
N ILE A 119 0.36 3.50 9.85
CA ILE A 119 1.49 3.29 8.96
C ILE A 119 1.12 3.79 7.57
N LEU A 120 1.83 4.81 7.10
CA LEU A 120 1.75 5.25 5.70
C LEU A 120 2.57 4.29 4.84
N ARG A 121 1.88 3.54 3.98
CA ARG A 121 2.49 2.52 3.10
C ARG A 121 2.91 3.09 1.76
N VAL A 122 2.02 3.86 1.14
CA VAL A 122 2.18 4.39 -0.22
C VAL A 122 1.62 5.80 -0.27
N ALA A 123 2.31 6.69 -1.00
CA ALA A 123 1.81 7.99 -1.39
C ALA A 123 1.99 8.14 -2.91
N SER A 124 0.94 8.54 -3.61
CA SER A 124 0.91 8.63 -5.07
C SER A 124 0.22 9.93 -5.48
N PRO A 125 0.97 10.95 -5.96
CA PRO A 125 0.38 12.19 -6.45
C PRO A 125 -0.36 11.98 -7.77
N SER A 126 -1.46 12.70 -7.95
CA SER A 126 -2.22 12.68 -9.19
C SER A 126 -1.44 13.29 -10.36
N PRO A 127 -1.72 12.91 -11.61
CA PRO A 127 -1.05 13.47 -12.79
C PRO A 127 -1.14 14.99 -12.93
N ASP A 128 -2.21 15.63 -12.43
CA ASP A 128 -2.34 17.10 -12.40
C ASP A 128 -1.76 17.73 -11.13
N ASN A 129 -1.20 16.93 -10.22
CA ASN A 129 -0.68 17.35 -8.93
C ASN A 129 -1.70 18.08 -8.02
N GLU A 130 -3.01 17.93 -8.22
CA GLU A 130 -4.03 18.54 -7.36
C GLU A 130 -4.42 17.63 -6.19
N LEU A 131 -4.18 16.32 -6.31
CA LEU A 131 -4.53 15.32 -5.30
C LEU A 131 -3.32 14.43 -4.97
N VAL A 132 -3.34 13.84 -3.77
CA VAL A 132 -2.41 12.77 -3.39
C VAL A 132 -3.20 11.62 -2.82
N ALA A 133 -3.09 10.44 -3.41
CA ALA A 133 -3.67 9.22 -2.88
C ALA A 133 -2.68 8.60 -1.87
N LEU A 134 -3.15 8.28 -0.68
CA LEU A 134 -2.36 7.64 0.37
C LEU A 134 -2.98 6.31 0.75
N ALA A 135 -2.14 5.31 1.00
CA ALA A 135 -2.52 4.07 1.68
C ALA A 135 -2.07 4.13 3.14
N LEU A 136 -3.03 4.10 4.05
CA LEU A 136 -2.81 4.06 5.50
C LEU A 136 -3.22 2.69 6.04
N ARG A 137 -2.34 2.06 6.83
CA ARG A 137 -2.66 0.88 7.62
C ARG A 137 -2.87 1.32 9.06
N TYR A 138 -4.01 0.96 9.63
CA TYR A 138 -4.32 1.10 11.05
C TYR A 138 -4.22 -0.27 11.67
N GLU A 139 -3.31 -0.49 12.61
CA GLU A 139 -3.16 -1.81 13.21
C GLU A 139 -2.74 -1.77 14.67
N ASN A 140 -3.20 -2.77 15.42
CA ASN A 140 -2.55 -3.17 16.66
C ASN A 140 -1.86 -4.51 16.44
N CYS A 141 -0.68 -4.65 17.02
CA CYS A 141 0.12 -5.86 16.89
C CYS A 141 0.29 -6.55 18.23
N ALA A 142 0.10 -7.87 18.23
CA ALA A 142 0.29 -8.71 19.39
C ALA A 142 1.42 -9.72 19.09
N ARG A 143 2.31 -9.93 20.07
CA ARG A 143 3.48 -10.81 19.90
C ARG A 143 3.60 -11.81 21.04
N PRO A 144 2.92 -12.97 20.96
CA PRO A 144 3.07 -14.02 21.94
C PRO A 144 4.51 -14.56 21.98
N PRO A 145 5.03 -14.97 23.17
CA PRO A 145 6.34 -15.59 23.28
C PRO A 145 6.50 -16.79 22.34
N GLY A 146 7.60 -16.84 21.58
CA GLY A 146 7.90 -17.97 20.68
C GLY A 146 7.11 -17.98 19.36
N THR A 147 6.23 -17.00 19.13
CA THR A 147 5.48 -16.85 17.87
C THR A 147 5.91 -15.58 17.11
N GLY A 148 5.41 -15.43 15.88
CA GLY A 148 5.57 -14.21 15.10
C GLY A 148 4.85 -13.01 15.71
N CYS A 149 5.05 -11.84 15.10
CA CYS A 149 4.15 -10.70 15.34
C CYS A 149 2.87 -10.94 14.54
N HIS A 150 1.71 -10.68 15.15
CA HIS A 150 0.43 -10.78 14.48
C HIS A 150 -0.33 -9.46 14.65
N CYS A 151 -0.59 -8.79 13.54
CA CYS A 151 -1.27 -7.51 13.53
C CYS A 151 -2.70 -7.64 13.00
N PHE A 152 -3.63 -6.95 13.64
CA PHE A 152 -5.04 -6.84 13.22
C PHE A 152 -5.35 -5.39 12.93
N GLY A 153 -6.13 -5.13 11.89
CA GLY A 153 -6.24 -3.80 11.34
C GLY A 153 -7.05 -3.64 10.06
N ALA A 154 -7.25 -2.39 9.68
CA ALA A 154 -7.82 -2.01 8.39
C ALA A 154 -6.80 -1.23 7.57
N THR A 155 -6.91 -1.33 6.24
CA THR A 155 -6.11 -0.54 5.32
C THR A 155 -7.03 0.38 4.54
N GLU A 156 -6.78 1.69 4.62
CA GLU A 156 -7.60 2.71 4.00
C GLU A 156 -6.86 3.39 2.86
N VAL A 157 -7.60 3.75 1.82
CA VAL A 157 -7.14 4.68 0.79
C VAL A 157 -7.83 6.01 1.00
N ILE A 158 -7.01 7.03 1.21
CA ILE A 158 -7.48 8.40 1.38
C ILE A 158 -6.94 9.29 0.25
N LEU A 159 -7.72 10.28 -0.14
CA LEU A 159 -7.31 11.37 -1.01
C LEU A 159 -7.00 12.60 -0.16
N LEU A 160 -5.86 13.20 -0.41
CA LEU A 160 -5.49 14.52 0.11
C LEU A 160 -5.63 15.56 -0.99
N SER A 161 -6.29 16.66 -0.68
CA SER A 161 -6.26 17.85 -1.53
C SER A 161 -4.91 18.54 -1.38
N GLY A 162 -4.16 18.65 -2.48
CA GLY A 162 -2.88 19.35 -2.51
C GLY A 162 -2.99 20.83 -2.14
N ARG A 163 -4.14 21.45 -2.43
CA ARG A 163 -4.41 22.86 -2.15
C ARG A 163 -4.83 23.14 -0.71
N THR A 164 -5.67 22.29 -0.14
CA THR A 164 -6.35 22.56 1.15
C THR A 164 -5.89 21.66 2.29
N GLY A 165 -5.21 20.55 1.99
CA GLY A 165 -4.91 19.50 2.96
C GLY A 165 -6.12 18.67 3.38
N ALA A 166 -7.31 18.93 2.83
CA ALA A 166 -8.51 18.18 3.15
C ALA A 166 -8.33 16.70 2.81
N GLN A 167 -8.72 15.83 3.76
CA GLN A 167 -8.63 14.38 3.61
C GLN A 167 -10.01 13.80 3.30
N THR A 168 -10.07 12.84 2.39
CA THR A 168 -11.30 12.12 2.06
C THR A 168 -11.00 10.64 1.91
N LYS A 169 -11.58 9.81 2.78
CA LYS A 169 -11.52 8.36 2.61
C LYS A 169 -12.34 7.95 1.38
N ILE A 170 -11.70 7.24 0.46
CA ILE A 170 -12.35 6.73 -0.75
C ILE A 170 -12.54 5.22 -0.71
N TRP A 171 -11.77 4.51 0.13
CA TRP A 171 -11.91 3.08 0.28
C TRP A 171 -11.28 2.57 1.58
N SER A 172 -11.78 1.43 2.04
CA SER A 172 -11.18 0.65 3.14
C SER A 172 -11.26 -0.83 2.76
N ILE A 173 -10.21 -1.56 3.11
CA ILE A 173 -10.17 -3.02 3.06
C ILE A 173 -9.87 -3.56 4.44
N ASP A 174 -10.66 -4.54 4.83
CA ASP A 174 -10.53 -5.27 6.08
C ASP A 174 -10.58 -6.79 5.82
N TYR A 175 -10.35 -7.56 6.88
CA TYR A 175 -10.30 -9.02 6.89
C TYR A 175 -11.49 -9.73 6.26
N SER A 176 -12.69 -9.14 6.32
CA SER A 176 -13.91 -9.75 5.79
C SER A 176 -14.06 -9.62 4.28
N SER A 177 -13.15 -8.90 3.61
CA SER A 177 -13.21 -8.59 2.18
C SER A 177 -12.76 -9.76 1.30
N THR A 178 -13.40 -10.92 1.51
CA THR A 178 -13.17 -12.18 0.78
C THR A 178 -13.34 -12.06 -0.73
N ASP A 179 -14.09 -11.05 -1.20
CA ASP A 179 -14.30 -10.77 -2.63
C ASP A 179 -12.99 -10.50 -3.39
N PHE A 180 -11.94 -10.06 -2.69
CA PHE A 180 -10.66 -9.73 -3.33
C PHE A 180 -9.63 -10.86 -3.28
N PHE A 181 -9.94 -12.00 -2.67
CA PHE A 181 -8.94 -13.03 -2.40
C PHE A 181 -9.45 -14.46 -2.64
N SER A 182 -8.55 -15.37 -3.00
CA SER A 182 -8.92 -16.73 -3.44
C SER A 182 -8.86 -17.80 -2.35
N GLU A 183 -8.23 -17.55 -1.18
CA GLU A 183 -8.07 -18.56 -0.14
C GLU A 183 -8.66 -18.12 1.21
N SER A 184 -9.42 -19.06 1.79
CA SER A 184 -9.95 -18.99 3.14
C SER A 184 -8.92 -19.51 4.13
N ALA A 185 -8.76 -18.75 5.21
CA ALA A 185 -8.27 -19.16 6.53
C ALA A 185 -6.83 -18.71 6.89
N TRP A 186 -6.80 -17.87 7.94
CA TRP A 186 -5.67 -17.56 8.82
C TRP A 186 -4.61 -16.55 8.37
N VAL A 187 -4.84 -15.83 7.28
CA VAL A 187 -3.92 -14.81 6.78
C VAL A 187 -4.37 -13.44 7.30
N ARG A 188 -3.50 -12.77 8.06
CA ARG A 188 -3.89 -11.82 9.14
C ARG A 188 -3.68 -10.35 8.78
N GLU A 189 -2.92 -10.05 7.73
CA GLU A 189 -2.52 -8.67 7.44
C GLU A 189 -2.73 -8.35 5.96
N THR A 190 -3.57 -7.34 5.68
CA THR A 190 -3.79 -6.83 4.33
C THR A 190 -3.07 -5.52 4.13
N TYR A 191 -2.23 -5.44 3.11
CA TYR A 191 -1.47 -4.24 2.77
C TYR A 191 -1.87 -3.70 1.41
N ILE A 192 -1.73 -2.38 1.24
CA ILE A 192 -1.64 -1.76 -0.09
C ILE A 192 -0.18 -1.50 -0.36
N ASP A 193 0.34 -2.11 -1.43
CA ASP A 193 1.76 -2.07 -1.79
C ASP A 193 2.07 -1.07 -2.90
N ASP A 194 1.08 -0.72 -3.72
CA ASP A 194 1.21 0.29 -4.77
C ASP A 194 -0.14 0.97 -5.06
N ILE A 195 -0.08 2.21 -5.55
CA ILE A 195 -1.22 3.02 -5.99
C ILE A 195 -0.84 3.73 -7.28
N GLN A 196 -1.64 3.52 -8.33
CA GLN A 196 -1.48 4.23 -9.60
C GLN A 196 -2.77 4.90 -10.02
N TRP A 197 -2.64 6.15 -10.47
CA TRP A 197 -3.76 6.91 -11.02
C TRP A 197 -4.13 6.40 -12.40
N ILE A 198 -5.42 6.18 -12.61
CA ILE A 198 -5.97 5.88 -13.93
C ILE A 198 -6.15 7.22 -14.68
N ALA A 199 -5.95 7.21 -16.00
CA ALA A 199 -6.19 8.38 -16.85
C ALA A 199 -7.52 9.09 -16.50
N GLY A 200 -7.53 10.42 -16.59
CA GLY A 200 -8.69 11.25 -16.24
C GLY A 200 -9.04 11.33 -14.75
N GLN A 201 -8.24 10.69 -13.88
CA GLN A 201 -8.27 10.89 -12.42
C GLN A 201 -9.63 10.67 -11.77
N ARG A 202 -10.39 9.71 -12.29
CA ARG A 202 -11.70 9.33 -11.73
C ARG A 202 -11.64 8.13 -10.79
N ALA A 203 -10.49 7.46 -10.79
CA ALA A 203 -10.24 6.25 -10.05
C ALA A 203 -8.74 6.08 -9.81
N VAL A 204 -8.39 5.33 -8.78
CA VAL A 204 -7.05 4.76 -8.59
C VAL A 204 -7.12 3.24 -8.75
N ALA A 205 -6.05 2.66 -9.24
CA ALA A 205 -5.79 1.23 -9.13
C ALA A 205 -4.81 1.01 -7.99
N VAL A 206 -5.07 0.00 -7.17
CA VAL A 206 -4.23 -0.36 -6.02
C VAL A 206 -3.82 -1.82 -6.11
N GLU A 207 -2.60 -2.10 -5.69
CA GLU A 207 -2.17 -3.45 -5.43
C GLU A 207 -2.40 -3.78 -3.96
N ILE A 208 -3.24 -4.78 -3.71
CA ILE A 208 -3.39 -5.35 -2.38
C ILE A 208 -2.56 -6.61 -2.25
N SER A 209 -1.98 -6.83 -1.07
CA SER A 209 -1.24 -8.05 -0.75
C SER A 209 -1.52 -8.56 0.66
N PHE A 210 -1.29 -9.85 0.85
CA PHE A 210 -1.35 -10.48 2.17
C PHE A 210 0.00 -10.74 2.82
N ASP A 211 0.06 -10.58 4.13
CA ASP A 211 1.21 -10.84 5.02
C ASP A 211 2.49 -10.10 4.60
N GLY A 212 2.36 -9.06 3.77
CA GLY A 212 3.49 -8.39 3.13
C GLY A 212 4.34 -9.31 2.24
N ILE A 213 3.86 -10.53 1.94
CA ILE A 213 4.58 -11.51 1.12
C ILE A 213 4.40 -11.14 -0.35
N ARG A 214 5.19 -10.19 -0.81
CA ARG A 214 5.23 -9.73 -2.22
C ARG A 214 5.64 -10.81 -3.23
N ARG A 215 6.09 -11.98 -2.76
CA ARG A 215 6.70 -13.01 -3.62
C ARG A 215 5.70 -13.97 -4.24
N ASN A 216 4.46 -14.03 -3.75
CA ASN A 216 3.44 -14.93 -4.28
C ASN A 216 2.32 -14.14 -4.98
N ALA A 217 2.16 -14.32 -6.29
CA ALA A 217 1.11 -13.67 -7.06
C ALA A 217 -0.30 -14.12 -6.65
N ALA A 218 -0.45 -15.32 -6.06
CA ALA A 218 -1.74 -15.78 -5.52
C ALA A 218 -2.21 -14.95 -4.31
N ASN A 219 -1.29 -14.22 -3.67
CA ASN A 219 -1.56 -13.37 -2.51
C ASN A 219 -1.63 -11.89 -2.90
N ARG A 220 -1.80 -11.59 -4.19
CA ARG A 220 -1.82 -10.23 -4.72
C ARG A 220 -3.01 -10.07 -5.66
N SER A 221 -3.72 -8.96 -5.51
CA SER A 221 -4.77 -8.61 -6.45
C SER A 221 -4.70 -7.13 -6.78
N VAL A 222 -5.15 -6.80 -7.98
CA VAL A 222 -5.29 -5.41 -8.42
C VAL A 222 -6.75 -5.03 -8.29
N VAL A 223 -7.01 -3.95 -7.56
CA VAL A 223 -8.35 -3.43 -7.28
C VAL A 223 -8.46 -2.01 -7.83
N VAL A 224 -9.56 -1.74 -8.53
CA VAL A 224 -9.89 -0.39 -8.98
C VAL A 224 -10.85 0.25 -7.99
N ILE A 225 -10.54 1.47 -7.57
CA ILE A 225 -11.33 2.27 -6.63
C ILE A 225 -11.82 3.53 -7.36
N PRO A 226 -13.05 3.52 -7.89
CA PRO A 226 -13.70 4.73 -8.39
C PRO A 226 -14.04 5.66 -7.23
N PHE A 227 -13.84 6.97 -7.39
CA PHE A 227 -14.18 7.94 -6.33
C PHE A 227 -14.98 9.16 -6.80
N LEU A 228 -15.30 9.26 -8.09
CA LEU A 228 -16.18 10.33 -8.61
C LEU A 228 -17.61 9.89 -8.92
N ASP A 229 -17.84 8.57 -9.10
CA ASP A 229 -19.10 8.05 -9.65
C ASP A 229 -19.84 7.10 -8.68
N GLU A 230 -19.47 7.09 -7.38
CA GLU A 230 -20.03 6.24 -6.30
C GLU A 230 -20.04 4.71 -6.57
N ARG A 231 -19.37 4.27 -7.64
CA ARG A 231 -19.27 2.85 -7.96
C ARG A 231 -18.40 2.13 -6.93
N PRO A 232 -18.77 0.93 -6.49
CA PRO A 232 -17.95 0.17 -5.56
C PRO A 232 -16.61 -0.20 -6.19
N ALA A 233 -15.60 -0.38 -5.34
CA ALA A 233 -14.32 -0.93 -5.76
C ALA A 233 -14.50 -2.35 -6.31
N PHE A 234 -13.65 -2.76 -7.25
CA PHE A 234 -13.75 -4.07 -7.88
C PHE A 234 -12.38 -4.62 -8.29
N ARG A 235 -12.23 -5.93 -8.21
CA ARG A 235 -11.02 -6.68 -8.61
C ARG A 235 -10.93 -6.80 -10.12
N ILE A 236 -9.74 -6.64 -10.67
CA ILE A 236 -9.47 -6.83 -12.11
C ILE A 236 -8.53 -8.00 -12.42
N GLY A 237 -7.91 -8.60 -11.41
CA GLY A 237 -7.14 -9.82 -11.56
C GLY A 237 -6.06 -10.01 -10.51
N ASP A 238 -5.33 -11.11 -10.67
CA ASP A 238 -4.17 -11.50 -9.86
C ASP A 238 -2.94 -11.42 -10.75
N GLY A 239 -1.92 -10.67 -10.31
CA GLY A 239 -0.83 -10.29 -11.19
C GLY A 239 0.54 -10.48 -10.57
N TYR A 240 1.50 -10.96 -11.37
CA TYR A 240 2.92 -10.82 -11.03
C TYR A 240 3.35 -9.36 -11.19
N PHE A 241 2.81 -8.69 -12.21
CA PHE A 241 3.05 -7.29 -12.52
C PHE A 241 1.76 -6.65 -13.00
N TRP A 242 1.66 -5.35 -12.82
CA TRP A 242 0.57 -4.55 -13.38
C TRP A 242 1.02 -3.11 -13.59
N GLY A 243 0.24 -2.36 -14.35
CA GLY A 243 0.40 -0.93 -14.51
C GLY A 243 -0.86 -0.28 -15.06
N ALA A 244 -1.08 0.98 -14.68
CA ALA A 244 -2.14 1.82 -15.23
C ALA A 244 -1.58 2.75 -16.32
N SER A 245 -2.30 2.87 -17.44
CA SER A 245 -1.96 3.87 -18.43
C SER A 245 -2.30 5.26 -17.90
N ARG A 246 -1.36 6.19 -18.06
CA ARG A 246 -1.54 7.60 -17.68
C ARG A 246 -2.36 8.40 -18.69
N THR A 247 -2.42 7.93 -19.94
CA THR A 247 -3.06 8.62 -21.06
C THR A 247 -4.34 7.94 -21.52
N GLU A 248 -4.46 6.63 -21.28
CA GLU A 248 -5.62 5.84 -21.65
C GLU A 248 -6.32 5.30 -20.40
N TYR A 249 -7.63 5.11 -20.47
CA TYR A 249 -8.38 4.41 -19.43
C TYR A 249 -8.16 2.91 -19.54
N LYS A 250 -6.94 2.47 -19.23
CA LYS A 250 -6.53 1.07 -19.32
C LYS A 250 -5.62 0.70 -18.16
N ILE A 251 -5.80 -0.52 -17.67
CA ILE A 251 -4.93 -1.15 -16.70
C ILE A 251 -4.49 -2.47 -17.31
N ALA A 252 -3.20 -2.74 -17.30
CA ALA A 252 -2.64 -3.99 -17.76
C ALA A 252 -2.18 -4.81 -16.55
N THR A 253 -2.51 -6.10 -16.53
CA THR A 253 -1.93 -7.08 -15.60
C THR A 253 -1.19 -8.14 -16.39
N ILE A 254 -0.12 -8.67 -15.82
CA ILE A 254 0.63 -9.79 -16.37
C ILE A 254 0.50 -10.96 -15.41
N GLN A 255 -0.07 -12.04 -15.91
CA GLN A 255 -0.34 -13.25 -15.15
C GLN A 255 0.18 -14.49 -15.86
N ARG A 256 0.46 -15.56 -15.11
CA ARG A 256 0.74 -16.87 -15.73
C ARG A 256 -0.57 -17.47 -16.23
N VAL A 257 -0.52 -18.10 -17.40
CA VAL A 257 -1.67 -18.85 -17.90
C VAL A 257 -1.85 -20.12 -17.05
N PRO A 258 -3.07 -20.39 -16.54
CA PRO A 258 -3.33 -21.61 -15.78
C PRO A 258 -2.88 -22.86 -16.54
N ASN A 259 -2.21 -23.77 -15.85
CA ASN A 259 -1.70 -25.03 -16.40
C ASN A 259 -0.64 -24.90 -17.53
N SER A 260 -0.13 -23.69 -17.79
CA SER A 260 0.88 -23.45 -18.82
C SER A 260 2.04 -22.61 -18.25
N PRO A 261 3.01 -23.24 -17.56
CA PRO A 261 4.06 -22.52 -16.83
C PRO A 261 4.99 -21.69 -17.73
N GLU A 262 4.99 -21.97 -19.03
CA GLU A 262 5.78 -21.28 -20.06
C GLU A 262 5.04 -20.11 -20.71
N LEU A 263 3.77 -19.87 -20.36
CA LEU A 263 2.96 -18.82 -20.97
C LEU A 263 2.62 -17.72 -19.96
N LEU A 264 2.67 -16.48 -20.43
CA LEU A 264 2.16 -15.30 -19.74
C LEU A 264 1.00 -14.71 -20.55
N ALA A 265 -0.03 -14.25 -19.87
CA ALA A 265 -1.09 -13.45 -20.44
C ALA A 265 -0.96 -12.02 -19.95
N THR A 266 -0.96 -11.07 -20.88
CA THR A 266 -1.24 -9.67 -20.60
C THR A 266 -2.73 -9.45 -20.74
N ILE A 267 -3.40 -9.16 -19.64
CA ILE A 267 -4.80 -8.76 -19.64
C ILE A 267 -4.85 -7.25 -19.57
N THR A 268 -5.50 -6.62 -20.54
CA THR A 268 -5.79 -5.19 -20.51
C THR A 268 -7.26 -4.98 -20.20
N PHE A 269 -7.53 -4.11 -19.25
CA PHE A 269 -8.86 -3.84 -18.74
C PHE A 269 -9.19 -2.35 -18.83
N ASN A 270 -10.37 -2.01 -19.35
CA ASN A 270 -10.89 -0.66 -19.34
C ASN A 270 -11.85 -0.45 -18.15
N PRO A 271 -11.52 0.39 -17.16
CA PRO A 271 -12.34 0.57 -15.95
C PRO A 271 -13.66 1.30 -16.19
N ILE A 272 -13.81 2.01 -17.31
CA ILE A 272 -15.07 2.67 -17.67
C ILE A 272 -16.03 1.66 -18.31
N THR A 273 -15.58 0.95 -19.34
CA THR A 273 -16.43 0.03 -20.13
C THR A 273 -16.50 -1.37 -19.54
N ARG A 274 -15.58 -1.72 -18.64
CA ARG A 274 -15.33 -3.07 -18.10
C ARG A 274 -14.93 -4.11 -19.15
N GLU A 275 -14.52 -3.66 -20.33
CA GLU A 275 -14.04 -4.55 -21.38
C GLU A 275 -12.63 -5.06 -21.05
N THR A 276 -12.41 -6.35 -21.30
CA THR A 276 -11.13 -7.03 -21.17
C THR A 276 -10.63 -7.47 -22.53
N SER A 277 -9.35 -7.24 -22.81
CA SER A 277 -8.63 -7.92 -23.89
C SER A 277 -7.47 -8.71 -23.31
N GLU A 278 -7.15 -9.84 -23.93
CA GLU A 278 -6.07 -10.73 -23.50
C GLU A 278 -5.11 -10.97 -24.67
N ILE A 279 -3.82 -10.88 -24.40
CA ILE A 279 -2.78 -11.33 -25.33
C ILE A 279 -1.84 -12.27 -24.59
N THR A 280 -1.66 -13.47 -25.14
CA THR A 280 -0.80 -14.51 -24.56
C THR A 280 0.54 -14.57 -25.30
N TYR A 281 1.63 -14.69 -24.54
CA TYR A 281 2.99 -14.81 -25.05
C TYR A 281 3.73 -15.94 -24.34
N SER A 282 4.76 -16.52 -24.97
CA SER A 282 5.68 -17.41 -24.26
C SER A 282 6.62 -16.60 -23.36
N LEU A 283 7.06 -17.19 -22.25
CA LEU A 283 7.95 -16.60 -21.26
C LEU A 283 9.30 -16.22 -21.88
N ASP A 284 9.77 -17.01 -22.85
CA ASP A 284 10.98 -16.73 -23.62
C ASP A 284 10.84 -15.46 -24.48
N THR A 285 9.66 -15.27 -25.10
CA THR A 285 9.34 -14.08 -25.88
C THR A 285 9.25 -12.84 -24.99
N TYR A 286 8.67 -12.98 -23.79
CA TYR A 286 8.59 -11.90 -22.80
C TYR A 286 9.98 -11.43 -22.37
N ARG A 287 10.86 -12.37 -21.99
CA ARG A 287 12.23 -12.06 -21.54
C ARG A 287 13.10 -11.46 -22.64
N ALA A 288 12.85 -11.80 -23.89
CA ALA A 288 13.61 -11.30 -25.04
C ALA A 288 13.14 -9.92 -25.53
N SER A 289 11.95 -9.45 -25.11
CA SER A 289 11.35 -8.22 -25.64
C SER A 289 11.52 -7.03 -24.70
N PRO A 290 12.28 -5.98 -25.08
CA PRO A 290 12.40 -4.75 -24.30
C PRO A 290 11.14 -3.88 -24.33
N HIS A 291 10.09 -4.29 -25.06
CA HIS A 291 8.86 -3.52 -25.25
C HIS A 291 7.65 -4.09 -24.51
N ILE A 292 7.78 -5.26 -23.88
CA ILE A 292 6.69 -5.95 -23.18
C ILE A 292 6.86 -5.86 -21.65
N GLY A 293 8.10 -5.69 -21.16
CA GLY A 293 8.44 -5.63 -19.73
C GLY A 293 8.81 -4.23 -19.24
#